data_AF-A0AAU9D5B6-F1
#
_entry.id   AF-A0AAU9D5B6-F1
#
_cell.length_a   1.000
_cell.length_b   1.000
_cell.length_c   1.000
_cell.angle_alpha   90.00
_cell.angle_beta   90.00
_cell.angle_gamma   90.00
#
_symmetry.space_group_name_H-M   'P 1'
#
loop_
_entity.id
_entity.type
_entity.pdbx_description
1 polymer ?
#
loop_
_entity_poly.entity_id
_entity_poly.type
_entity_poly.pdbx_seq_one_letter_code
_entity_poly.pdbx_strand_id
1 'polypeptide(L)'
;MDSLTQIVLGAAVGEIVGGKRLGNKAPLWGAVAGTIPDLDILFAPHGAIAYHIQHRGFSHSILFAILMAPLLGAIFSWLYRKRHRDFKLWTSLFFWGIFTHPLLDAFTTWGTSLFLPFSRYRVAFKTIFVIDPIYTVPFLICIAVLLFFKRQDPRRRRWAWAGVSISSAYLALTVFLKIQANRITTKALREQGITYTSYMTTLTPLNSLLWAGVAKTEKGYYTGYFSLLDREKKINFHFRPNGLDKLPKSLLENQSFRELPFITEGFYTVTESGDEWQVQDLRFGQLNGWEDPNSPYVMTMDILKKDGSYIFERGSNSIENPKERLLALFDRIF
;
A
#
# COMPACT_ATOMS: atom_id res chain seq x y z
N MET A 1 -1.22 1.23 3.90
CA MET A 1 -1.26 -0.03 4.66
C MET A 1 -2.67 -0.20 5.20
N ASP A 2 -3.04 -1.33 5.77
CA ASP A 2 -4.37 -1.48 6.36
C ASP A 2 -4.57 -0.55 7.57
N SER A 3 -5.83 -0.21 7.85
CA SER A 3 -6.18 0.77 8.89
C SER A 3 -5.79 0.33 10.30
N LEU A 4 -5.78 -0.97 10.60
CA LEU A 4 -5.37 -1.47 11.91
C LEU A 4 -3.89 -1.19 12.13
N THR A 5 -3.05 -1.45 11.13
CA THR A 5 -1.63 -1.12 11.19
C THR A 5 -1.40 0.38 11.40
N GLN A 6 -2.15 1.23 10.73
CA GLN A 6 -2.02 2.69 10.87
C GLN A 6 -2.46 3.19 12.26
N ILE A 7 -3.49 2.58 12.84
CA ILE A 7 -3.90 2.80 14.23
C ILE A 7 -2.77 2.42 15.21
N VAL A 8 -2.13 1.26 15.01
CA VAL A 8 -1.04 0.78 15.87
C VAL A 8 0.17 1.70 15.78
N LEU A 9 0.59 2.08 14.56
CA LEU A 9 1.69 3.02 14.35
C LEU A 9 1.39 4.36 15.01
N GLY A 10 0.21 4.93 14.75
CA GLY A 10 -0.24 6.17 15.35
C GLY A 10 -0.22 6.11 16.88
N ALA A 11 -0.71 5.02 17.47
CA ALA A 11 -0.71 4.83 18.92
C ALA A 11 0.71 4.79 19.50
N ALA A 12 1.64 4.10 18.85
CA ALA A 12 3.04 4.03 19.25
C ALA A 12 3.70 5.42 19.23
N VAL A 13 3.49 6.16 18.14
CA VAL A 13 3.98 7.53 17.97
C VAL A 13 3.41 8.45 19.04
N GLY A 14 2.09 8.35 19.29
CA GLY A 14 1.41 9.09 20.34
C GLY A 14 2.05 8.87 21.71
N GLU A 15 2.26 7.61 22.11
CA GLU A 15 2.92 7.25 23.37
C GLU A 15 4.36 7.80 23.45
N ILE A 16 5.14 7.72 22.36
CA ILE A 16 6.52 8.23 22.32
C ILE A 16 6.58 9.75 22.49
N VAL A 17 5.69 10.49 21.82
CA VAL A 17 5.65 11.96 21.85
C VAL A 17 5.05 12.47 23.16
N GLY A 18 3.94 11.89 23.60
CA GLY A 18 3.09 12.46 24.65
C GLY A 18 2.79 11.57 25.86
N GLY A 19 3.26 10.33 25.89
CA GLY A 19 2.89 9.35 26.93
C GLY A 19 3.11 9.84 28.36
N LYS A 20 4.25 10.48 28.63
CA LYS A 20 4.56 11.05 29.96
C LYS A 20 3.59 12.15 30.40
N ARG A 21 3.05 12.93 29.45
CA ARG A 21 2.15 14.07 29.73
C ARG A 21 0.66 13.70 29.67
N LEU A 22 0.28 12.77 28.80
CA LEU A 22 -1.13 12.46 28.51
C LEU A 22 -1.55 11.06 29.00
N GLY A 23 -0.61 10.19 29.39
CA GLY A 23 -0.91 8.80 29.76
C GLY A 23 -1.61 8.05 28.62
N ASN A 24 -2.66 7.27 28.93
CA ASN A 24 -3.41 6.50 27.93
C ASN A 24 -4.10 7.36 26.84
N LYS A 25 -4.23 8.67 27.04
CA LYS A 25 -4.73 9.56 25.98
C LYS A 25 -3.70 9.77 24.86
N ALA A 26 -2.41 9.59 25.14
CA ALA A 26 -1.36 9.70 24.14
C ALA A 26 -1.53 8.66 23.00
N PRO A 27 -1.59 7.34 23.28
CA PRO A 27 -1.81 6.36 22.22
C PRO A 27 -3.17 6.50 21.55
N LEU A 28 -4.22 6.88 22.29
CA LEU A 28 -5.53 7.14 21.69
C LEU A 28 -5.48 8.26 20.64
N TRP A 29 -4.97 9.44 21.00
CA TRP A 29 -4.90 10.56 20.06
C TRP A 29 -3.86 10.34 18.97
N GLY A 30 -2.81 9.56 19.26
CA GLY A 30 -1.86 9.11 18.26
C GLY A 30 -2.53 8.22 17.21
N ALA A 31 -3.35 7.25 17.63
CA ALA A 31 -4.13 6.41 16.72
C ALA A 31 -5.08 7.26 15.86
N VAL A 32 -5.79 8.21 16.47
CA VAL A 32 -6.65 9.15 15.72
C VAL A 32 -5.82 9.93 14.70
N ALA A 33 -4.70 10.52 15.11
CA ALA A 33 -3.82 11.27 14.21
C ALA A 33 -3.32 10.41 13.04
N GLY A 34 -2.98 9.15 13.31
CA GLY A 34 -2.58 8.17 12.31
C GLY A 34 -3.69 7.80 11.33
N THR A 35 -4.97 8.01 11.64
CA THR A 35 -6.08 7.76 10.70
C THR A 35 -6.46 8.96 9.85
N ILE A 36 -5.99 10.16 10.20
CA ILE A 36 -6.40 11.42 9.52
C ILE A 36 -6.11 11.40 8.01
N PRO A 37 -4.94 10.96 7.52
CA PRO A 37 -4.67 10.94 6.08
C PRO A 37 -5.71 10.17 5.26
N ASP A 38 -6.15 9.02 5.77
CA ASP A 38 -7.13 8.14 5.12
C ASP A 38 -8.57 8.67 5.16
N LEU A 39 -8.88 9.70 5.96
CA LEU A 39 -10.22 10.30 5.96
C LEU A 39 -10.54 11.03 4.64
N ASP A 40 -9.57 11.14 3.74
CA ASP A 40 -9.77 11.64 2.38
C ASP A 40 -10.77 10.82 1.55
N ILE A 41 -10.99 9.54 1.90
CA ILE A 41 -11.97 8.66 1.26
C ILE A 41 -13.41 9.18 1.40
N LEU A 42 -13.71 9.90 2.48
CA LEU A 42 -15.05 10.46 2.73
C LEU A 42 -15.41 11.56 1.73
N PHE A 43 -14.39 12.14 1.10
CA PHE A 43 -14.52 13.22 0.12
C PHE A 43 -14.09 12.77 -1.28
N ALA A 44 -13.81 11.48 -1.48
CA ALA A 44 -13.34 10.97 -2.76
C ALA A 44 -14.49 10.95 -3.78
N PRO A 45 -14.24 11.37 -5.04
CA PRO A 45 -15.24 11.35 -6.09
C PRO A 45 -15.63 9.91 -6.44
N HIS A 46 -16.81 9.78 -7.04
CA HIS A 46 -17.27 8.52 -7.61
C HIS A 46 -16.38 8.10 -8.80
N GLY A 47 -16.20 6.79 -8.96
CA GLY A 47 -15.38 6.20 -10.02
C GLY A 47 -13.99 5.76 -9.54
N ALA A 48 -13.56 4.58 -9.96
CA ALA A 48 -12.34 3.93 -9.47
C ALA A 48 -11.08 4.77 -9.72
N ILE A 49 -10.96 5.37 -10.90
CA ILE A 49 -9.77 6.15 -11.27
C ILE A 49 -9.68 7.44 -10.46
N ALA A 50 -10.77 8.20 -10.38
CA ALA A 50 -10.80 9.47 -9.64
C ALA A 50 -10.59 9.23 -8.13
N TYR A 51 -11.20 8.18 -7.57
CA TYR A 51 -10.93 7.71 -6.22
C TYR A 51 -9.44 7.43 -6.01
N HIS A 52 -8.81 6.65 -6.89
CA HIS A 52 -7.40 6.29 -6.77
C HIS A 52 -6.44 7.46 -6.94
N ILE A 53 -6.82 8.53 -7.64
CA ILE A 53 -6.01 9.75 -7.77
C ILE A 53 -6.06 10.56 -6.46
N GLN A 54 -7.25 10.72 -5.88
CA GLN A 54 -7.46 11.50 -4.67
C GLN A 54 -6.95 10.79 -3.41
N HIS A 55 -7.36 9.54 -3.22
CA HIS A 55 -6.91 8.75 -2.08
C HIS A 55 -5.40 8.58 -2.15
N ARG A 56 -4.71 8.85 -1.04
CA ARG A 56 -3.23 8.92 -0.97
C ARG A 56 -2.60 10.06 -1.78
N GLY A 57 -3.42 11.07 -2.10
CA GLY A 57 -3.05 12.32 -2.73
C GLY A 57 -2.56 13.34 -1.71
N PHE A 58 -3.21 14.51 -1.68
CA PHE A 58 -2.74 15.66 -0.89
C PHE A 58 -2.71 15.41 0.63
N SER A 59 -3.69 14.69 1.17
CA SER A 59 -3.79 14.25 2.58
C SER A 59 -2.57 13.47 3.07
N HIS A 60 -1.83 12.84 2.16
CA HIS A 60 -0.64 12.04 2.42
C HIS A 60 0.66 12.77 2.10
N SER A 61 0.59 14.07 1.78
CA SER A 61 1.77 14.89 1.52
C SER A 61 2.44 15.36 2.81
N ILE A 62 3.74 15.61 2.72
CA ILE A 62 4.51 16.22 3.82
C ILE A 62 3.96 17.60 4.13
N LEU A 63 3.56 18.36 3.10
CA LEU A 63 2.97 19.68 3.27
C LEU A 63 1.67 19.62 4.07
N PHE A 64 0.80 18.63 3.82
CA PHE A 64 -0.41 18.43 4.60
C PHE A 64 -0.11 18.19 6.09
N ALA A 65 0.89 17.36 6.41
CA ALA A 65 1.32 17.18 7.80
C ALA A 65 1.80 18.50 8.44
N ILE A 66 2.59 19.31 7.72
CA ILE A 66 3.11 20.60 8.20
C ILE A 66 1.98 21.60 8.46
N LEU A 67 0.95 21.64 7.62
CA LEU A 67 -0.16 22.58 7.75
C LEU A 67 -1.21 22.12 8.76
N MET A 68 -1.59 20.84 8.72
CA MET A 68 -2.67 20.30 9.54
C MET A 68 -2.28 20.14 11.00
N ALA A 69 -1.01 19.79 11.27
CA ALA A 69 -0.53 19.57 12.63
C ALA A 69 -0.65 20.79 13.55
N PRO A 70 -0.19 22.02 13.20
CA PRO A 70 -0.37 23.19 14.05
C PRO A 70 -1.84 23.60 14.18
N LEU A 71 -2.66 23.41 13.14
CA LEU A 71 -4.11 23.67 13.23
C LEU A 71 -4.77 22.79 14.30
N LEU A 72 -4.56 21.47 14.22
CA LEU A 72 -5.06 20.52 15.22
C LEU A 72 -4.41 20.75 16.59
N GLY A 73 -3.12 21.08 16.61
CA GLY A 73 -2.39 21.43 17.81
C GLY A 73 -3.01 22.61 18.57
N ALA A 74 -3.44 23.66 17.86
CA ALA A 74 -4.13 24.81 18.44
C ALA A 74 -5.50 24.42 18.99
N ILE A 75 -6.30 23.68 18.23
CA ILE A 75 -7.64 23.21 18.62
C ILE A 75 -7.55 22.37 19.90
N PHE A 76 -6.64 21.39 19.94
CA PHE A 76 -6.52 20.48 21.07
C PHE A 76 -5.86 21.14 22.28
N SER A 77 -4.90 22.03 22.09
CA SER A 77 -4.35 22.85 23.17
C SER A 77 -5.43 23.71 23.83
N TRP A 78 -6.35 24.26 23.05
CA TRP A 78 -7.51 24.99 23.55
C TRP A 78 -8.53 24.07 24.25
N LEU A 79 -8.89 22.93 23.65
CA LEU A 79 -9.84 21.97 24.22
C LEU A 79 -9.37 21.43 25.58
N TYR A 80 -8.07 21.17 25.70
CA TYR A 80 -7.43 20.65 26.92
C TYR A 80 -6.88 21.74 27.84
N ARG A 81 -7.19 23.02 27.60
CA ARG A 81 -6.60 24.17 28.33
C ARG A 81 -6.69 24.10 29.85
N LYS A 82 -7.78 23.51 30.39
CA LYS A 82 -8.00 23.37 31.84
C LYS A 82 -7.13 22.30 32.50
N ARG A 83 -6.61 21.34 31.72
CA ARG A 83 -5.76 20.25 32.20
C ARG A 83 -4.30 20.48 31.80
N HIS A 84 -4.07 20.67 30.50
CA HIS A 84 -2.74 20.82 29.89
C HIS A 84 -2.86 21.67 28.61
N ARG A 85 -2.67 23.00 28.73
CA ARG A 85 -2.50 23.88 27.57
C ARG A 85 -1.07 23.76 27.05
N ASP A 86 -0.89 22.97 26.01
CA ASP A 86 0.44 22.70 25.45
C ASP A 86 0.38 22.57 23.93
N PHE A 87 0.54 23.70 23.25
CA PHE A 87 0.51 23.75 21.80
C PHE A 87 1.61 22.88 21.17
N LYS A 88 2.83 22.93 21.72
CA LYS A 88 3.98 22.20 21.16
C LYS A 88 3.77 20.70 21.21
N LEU A 89 3.26 20.18 22.34
CA LEU A 89 2.95 18.76 22.49
C LEU A 89 1.90 18.29 21.49
N TRP A 90 0.76 18.98 21.41
CA TRP A 90 -0.32 18.58 20.51
C TRP A 90 0.08 18.69 19.04
N THR A 91 0.74 19.79 18.65
CA THR A 91 1.29 19.94 17.30
C THR A 91 2.27 18.82 16.98
N SER A 92 3.17 18.46 17.90
CA SER A 92 4.12 17.36 17.67
C SER A 92 3.43 16.01 17.56
N LEU A 93 2.41 15.74 18.37
CA LEU A 93 1.65 14.49 18.33
C LEU A 93 0.92 14.33 16.99
N PHE A 94 0.21 15.37 16.54
CA PHE A 94 -0.47 15.34 15.26
C PHE A 94 0.51 15.33 14.08
N PHE A 95 1.60 16.09 14.15
CA PHE A 95 2.63 16.08 13.10
C PHE A 95 3.16 14.67 12.90
N TRP A 96 3.67 14.02 13.95
CA TRP A 96 4.25 12.69 13.79
C TRP A 96 3.20 11.62 13.47
N GLY A 97 1.99 11.72 14.00
CA GLY A 97 0.89 10.80 13.65
C GLY A 97 0.51 10.89 12.17
N ILE A 98 0.35 12.11 11.64
CA ILE A 98 -0.01 12.35 10.24
C ILE A 98 1.17 12.06 9.30
N PHE A 99 2.40 12.39 9.71
CA PHE A 99 3.59 12.26 8.87
C PHE A 99 4.09 10.82 8.73
N THR A 100 4.01 10.01 9.80
CA THR A 100 4.51 8.62 9.76
C THR A 100 3.59 7.69 8.97
N HIS A 101 2.30 8.00 8.88
CA HIS A 101 1.34 7.26 8.07
C HIS A 101 1.76 7.14 6.60
N PRO A 102 1.93 8.25 5.84
CA PRO A 102 2.27 8.17 4.43
C PRO A 102 3.69 7.63 4.20
N LEU A 103 4.59 7.78 5.17
CA LEU A 103 5.90 7.12 5.12
C LEU A 103 5.77 5.60 5.13
N LEU A 104 4.92 5.03 5.98
CA LEU A 104 4.66 3.59 5.97
C LEU A 104 3.97 3.17 4.67
N ASP A 105 3.02 3.97 4.20
CA ASP A 105 2.30 3.68 2.95
C ASP A 105 3.21 3.69 1.72
N ALA A 106 4.30 4.47 1.73
CA ALA A 106 5.32 4.46 0.69
C ALA A 106 6.02 3.08 0.55
N PHE A 107 5.99 2.22 1.58
CA PHE A 107 6.54 0.86 1.48
C PHE A 107 5.61 -0.11 0.72
N THR A 108 4.33 0.23 0.59
CA THR A 108 3.32 -0.61 -0.08
C THR A 108 3.33 -0.47 -1.59
N THR A 109 2.59 -1.34 -2.29
CA THR A 109 2.44 -1.31 -3.75
C THR A 109 1.70 -0.07 -4.27
N TRP A 110 0.78 0.49 -3.49
CA TRP A 110 0.02 1.68 -3.87
C TRP A 110 0.88 2.94 -3.93
N GLY A 111 1.85 3.05 -3.00
CA GLY A 111 2.61 4.26 -2.76
C GLY A 111 1.78 5.44 -2.27
N THR A 112 2.45 6.59 -2.15
CA THR A 112 1.86 7.86 -1.68
C THR A 112 2.48 9.06 -2.37
N SER A 113 1.67 10.11 -2.57
CA SER A 113 2.10 11.37 -3.18
C SER A 113 2.73 12.32 -2.15
N LEU A 114 3.89 11.95 -1.60
CA LEU A 114 4.57 12.69 -0.50
C LEU A 114 4.85 14.17 -0.83
N PHE A 115 5.08 14.47 -2.11
CA PHE A 115 5.57 15.77 -2.59
C PHE A 115 4.49 16.65 -3.21
N LEU A 116 3.20 16.30 -3.11
CA LEU A 116 2.13 17.19 -3.55
C LEU A 116 2.13 18.50 -2.72
N PRO A 117 1.81 19.65 -3.34
CA PRO A 117 1.39 19.85 -4.74
C PRO A 117 2.57 20.05 -5.72
N PHE A 118 3.82 20.00 -5.25
CA PHE A 118 5.00 20.32 -6.07
C PHE A 118 5.34 19.23 -7.11
N SER A 119 5.02 17.96 -6.81
CA SER A 119 5.21 16.85 -7.74
C SER A 119 4.08 15.82 -7.60
N ARG A 120 3.62 15.31 -8.75
CA ARG A 120 2.66 14.18 -8.82
C ARG A 120 3.32 12.81 -8.61
N TYR A 121 4.64 12.75 -8.41
CA TYR A 121 5.36 11.49 -8.22
C TYR A 121 4.85 10.72 -6.99
N ARG A 122 4.50 9.44 -7.18
CA ARG A 122 4.11 8.51 -6.11
C ARG A 122 5.30 7.70 -5.67
N VAL A 123 5.67 7.86 -4.40
CA VAL A 123 6.75 7.06 -3.79
C VAL A 123 6.16 5.69 -3.44
N ALA A 124 6.66 4.63 -4.08
CA ALA A 124 6.24 3.25 -3.86
C ALA A 124 7.44 2.30 -3.90
N PHE A 125 7.91 1.84 -2.74
CA PHE A 125 9.02 0.88 -2.66
C PHE A 125 8.59 -0.55 -3.01
N LYS A 126 7.29 -0.88 -2.85
CA LYS A 126 6.73 -2.21 -3.17
C LYS A 126 7.46 -3.33 -2.43
N THR A 127 7.62 -3.15 -1.12
CA THR A 127 8.39 -4.02 -0.22
C THR A 127 7.50 -4.75 0.78
N ILE A 128 6.28 -4.28 1.02
CA ILE A 128 5.32 -4.92 1.92
C ILE A 128 3.95 -4.95 1.26
N PHE A 129 3.19 -6.01 1.50
CA PHE A 129 1.79 -6.06 1.10
C PHE A 129 0.93 -5.17 2.01
N VAL A 130 -0.25 -4.76 1.53
CA VAL A 130 -1.12 -3.83 2.27
C VAL A 130 -1.59 -4.40 3.61
N ILE A 131 -1.80 -5.72 3.66
CA ILE A 131 -2.16 -6.48 4.86
C ILE A 131 -1.03 -7.48 5.10
N ASP A 132 -0.26 -7.28 6.15
CA ASP A 132 0.85 -8.16 6.52
C ASP A 132 0.79 -8.52 8.01
N PRO A 133 0.17 -9.67 8.37
CA PRO A 133 0.05 -10.08 9.76
C PRO A 133 1.39 -10.26 10.48
N ILE A 134 2.46 -10.63 9.76
CA ILE A 134 3.81 -10.81 10.32
C ILE A 134 4.36 -9.47 10.78
N TYR A 135 4.02 -8.38 10.08
CA TYR A 135 4.32 -7.03 10.49
C TYR A 135 3.40 -6.53 11.62
N THR A 136 2.09 -6.64 11.44
CA THR A 136 1.10 -5.95 12.28
C THR A 136 0.94 -6.59 13.65
N VAL A 137 0.93 -7.93 13.75
CA VAL A 137 0.61 -8.63 15.00
C VAL A 137 1.68 -8.40 16.08
N PRO A 138 2.99 -8.58 15.82
CA PRO A 138 4.02 -8.32 16.83
C PRO A 138 4.01 -6.86 17.31
N PHE A 139 3.80 -5.92 16.38
CA PHE A 139 3.71 -4.50 16.71
C PHE A 139 2.47 -4.20 17.58
N LEU A 140 1.31 -4.75 17.21
CA LEU A 140 0.08 -4.64 17.98
C LEU A 140 0.24 -5.20 19.40
N ILE A 141 0.90 -6.35 19.57
CA ILE A 141 1.16 -6.94 20.89
C ILE A 141 1.96 -5.97 21.77
N CYS A 142 3.01 -5.34 21.24
CA CYS A 142 3.77 -4.33 21.99
C CYS A 142 2.87 -3.16 22.44
N ILE A 143 1.96 -2.70 21.58
CA ILE A 143 1.04 -1.61 21.89
C ILE A 143 -0.09 -2.04 22.82
N ALA A 144 -0.57 -3.27 22.75
CA ALA A 144 -1.55 -3.80 23.69
C ALA A 144 -0.94 -3.94 25.09
N VAL A 145 0.26 -4.52 25.17
CA VAL A 145 0.98 -4.76 26.44
C VAL A 145 1.28 -3.44 27.16
N LEU A 146 1.65 -2.36 26.43
CA LEU A 146 1.96 -1.09 27.09
C LEU A 146 0.76 -0.46 27.82
N LEU A 147 -0.47 -0.74 27.38
CA LEU A 147 -1.69 -0.16 27.97
C LEU A 147 -1.98 -0.67 29.39
N PHE A 148 -1.42 -1.81 29.78
CA PHE A 148 -1.56 -2.38 31.13
C PHE A 148 -0.66 -1.70 32.17
N PHE A 149 0.31 -0.90 31.75
CA PHE A 149 1.21 -0.20 32.69
C PHE A 149 0.73 1.21 33.03
N LYS A 150 1.00 1.65 34.26
CA LYS A 150 0.68 3.00 34.73
C LYS A 150 1.48 4.06 33.96
N ARG A 151 0.92 5.27 33.83
CA ARG A 151 1.50 6.40 33.08
C ARG A 151 2.99 6.67 33.33
N GLN A 152 3.45 6.55 34.57
CA GLN A 152 4.84 6.85 34.95
C GLN A 152 5.78 5.64 34.87
N ASP A 153 5.25 4.45 34.53
CA ASP A 153 6.04 3.24 34.43
C ASP A 153 6.98 3.32 33.21
N PRO A 154 8.31 3.24 33.38
CA PRO A 154 9.25 3.31 32.27
C PRO A 154 9.06 2.17 31.25
N ARG A 155 8.44 1.05 31.65
CA ARG A 155 8.14 -0.07 30.76
C ARG A 155 7.21 0.32 29.61
N ARG A 156 6.30 1.30 29.80
CA ARG A 156 5.43 1.79 28.72
C ARG A 156 6.23 2.25 27.51
N ARG A 157 7.22 3.10 27.76
CA ARG A 157 8.08 3.65 26.71
C ARG A 157 8.98 2.58 26.10
N ARG A 158 9.43 1.59 26.89
CA ARG A 158 10.19 0.45 26.36
C ARG A 158 9.35 -0.37 25.38
N TRP A 159 8.10 -0.67 25.71
CA TRP A 159 7.20 -1.39 24.80
C TRP A 159 6.84 -0.59 23.55
N ALA A 160 6.60 0.72 23.67
CA ALA A 160 6.37 1.59 22.51
C ALA A 160 7.59 1.58 21.55
N TRP A 161 8.81 1.73 22.09
CA TRP A 161 10.03 1.65 21.28
C TRP A 161 10.29 0.25 20.76
N ALA A 162 10.02 -0.81 21.53
CA ALA A 162 10.15 -2.19 21.04
C ALA A 162 9.25 -2.42 19.82
N GLY A 163 8.00 -1.96 19.86
CA GLY A 163 7.08 -2.03 18.74
C GLY A 163 7.60 -1.28 17.50
N VAL A 164 8.05 -0.03 17.69
CA VAL A 164 8.64 0.77 16.59
C VAL A 164 9.91 0.13 16.06
N SER A 165 10.78 -0.42 16.91
CA SER A 165 12.00 -1.10 16.50
C SER A 165 11.72 -2.37 15.72
N ILE A 166 10.75 -3.18 16.13
CA ILE A 166 10.31 -4.38 15.38
C ILE A 166 9.76 -3.96 14.02
N SER A 167 8.88 -2.96 13.99
CA SER A 167 8.35 -2.38 12.76
C SER A 167 9.47 -1.92 11.81
N SER A 168 10.39 -1.08 12.29
CA SER A 168 11.49 -0.56 11.46
C SER A 168 12.45 -1.65 11.00
N ALA A 169 12.77 -2.62 11.85
CA ALA A 169 13.61 -3.76 11.49
C ALA A 169 12.96 -4.62 10.41
N TYR A 170 11.65 -4.87 10.50
CA TYR A 170 10.92 -5.59 9.47
C TYR A 170 10.91 -4.85 8.14
N LEU A 171 10.64 -3.54 8.12
CA LEU A 171 10.71 -2.75 6.89
C LEU A 171 12.11 -2.74 6.26
N ALA A 172 13.16 -2.67 7.08
CA ALA A 172 14.54 -2.78 6.58
C ALA A 172 14.81 -4.18 5.99
N LEU A 173 14.32 -5.24 6.63
CA LEU A 173 14.40 -6.60 6.11
C LEU A 173 13.67 -6.72 4.77
N THR A 174 12.45 -6.20 4.64
CA THR A 174 11.69 -6.30 3.39
C THR A 174 12.33 -5.51 2.24
N VAL A 175 12.98 -4.38 2.52
CA VAL A 175 13.83 -3.67 1.54
C VAL A 175 15.00 -4.55 1.10
N PHE A 176 15.65 -5.27 2.02
CA PHE A 176 16.70 -6.21 1.65
C PHE A 176 16.16 -7.37 0.78
N LEU A 177 15.02 -7.96 1.15
CA LEU A 177 14.37 -9.02 0.38
C LEU A 177 13.99 -8.54 -1.03
N LYS A 178 13.52 -7.29 -1.15
CA LYS A 178 13.25 -6.62 -2.43
C LYS A 178 14.48 -6.53 -3.33
N ILE A 179 15.64 -6.19 -2.77
CA ILE A 179 16.90 -6.14 -3.52
C ILE A 179 17.24 -7.53 -4.07
N GLN A 180 17.05 -8.59 -3.28
CA GLN A 180 17.26 -9.96 -3.74
C GLN A 180 16.25 -10.36 -4.82
N ALA A 181 14.97 -10.05 -4.64
CA ALA A 181 13.93 -10.31 -5.63
C ALA A 181 14.26 -9.66 -6.98
N ASN A 182 14.65 -8.38 -6.98
CA ASN A 182 15.08 -7.68 -8.19
C ASN A 182 16.28 -8.35 -8.88
N ARG A 183 17.29 -8.79 -8.12
CA ARG A 183 18.45 -9.51 -8.66
C ARG A 183 18.05 -10.84 -9.32
N ILE A 184 17.17 -11.61 -8.67
CA ILE A 184 16.67 -12.89 -9.21
C ILE A 184 15.88 -12.65 -10.49
N THR A 185 14.94 -11.70 -10.48
CA THR A 185 14.10 -11.37 -11.65
C THR A 185 14.95 -10.90 -12.84
N THR A 186 15.85 -9.95 -12.65
CA THR A 186 16.69 -9.43 -13.74
C THR A 186 17.65 -10.49 -14.29
N LYS A 187 18.20 -11.36 -13.44
CA LYS A 187 18.99 -12.50 -13.87
C LYS A 187 18.16 -13.47 -14.72
N ALA A 188 16.97 -13.85 -14.27
CA ALA A 188 16.09 -14.76 -15.00
C ALA A 188 15.64 -14.20 -16.36
N LEU A 189 15.29 -12.90 -16.43
CA LEU A 189 14.95 -12.23 -17.68
C LEU A 189 16.12 -12.27 -18.68
N ARG A 190 17.35 -12.04 -18.21
CA ARG A 190 18.56 -12.10 -19.03
C ARG A 190 18.86 -13.51 -19.53
N GLU A 191 18.76 -14.52 -18.65
CA GLU A 191 19.02 -15.92 -19.01
C GLU A 191 18.00 -16.47 -20.02
N GLN A 192 16.77 -15.96 -20.00
CA GLN A 192 15.72 -16.33 -20.96
C GLN A 192 15.71 -15.46 -22.23
N GLY A 193 16.62 -14.49 -22.36
CA GLY A 193 16.68 -13.60 -23.52
C GLY A 193 15.46 -12.68 -23.69
N ILE A 194 14.74 -12.37 -22.59
CA ILE A 194 13.56 -11.53 -22.63
C ILE A 194 13.98 -10.04 -22.68
N THR A 195 13.73 -9.39 -23.80
CA THR A 195 13.90 -7.93 -23.95
C THR A 195 12.71 -7.18 -23.36
N TYR A 196 12.97 -6.18 -22.52
CA TYR A 196 11.95 -5.39 -21.83
C TYR A 196 12.34 -3.92 -21.74
N THR A 197 11.34 -3.03 -21.63
CA THR A 197 11.54 -1.57 -21.48
C THR A 197 11.58 -1.15 -20.01
N SER A 198 10.79 -1.80 -19.17
CA SER A 198 10.82 -1.65 -17.72
C SER A 198 10.43 -2.97 -17.05
N TYR A 199 10.72 -3.10 -15.76
CA TYR A 199 10.29 -4.24 -14.96
C TYR A 199 9.90 -3.78 -13.57
N MET A 200 9.18 -4.63 -12.86
CA MET A 200 8.93 -4.50 -11.45
C MET A 200 8.93 -5.86 -10.78
N THR A 201 9.15 -5.84 -9.49
CA THR A 201 8.85 -6.97 -8.60
C THR A 201 7.79 -6.52 -7.61
N THR A 202 6.88 -7.40 -7.21
CA THR A 202 5.89 -7.10 -6.16
C THR A 202 5.66 -8.34 -5.31
N LEU A 203 5.13 -8.15 -4.10
CA LEU A 203 4.78 -9.25 -3.21
C LEU A 203 3.39 -9.76 -3.51
N THR A 204 3.24 -11.07 -3.37
CA THR A 204 1.92 -11.70 -3.25
C THR A 204 1.29 -11.35 -1.88
N PRO A 205 -0.03 -11.51 -1.71
CA PRO A 205 -0.71 -11.14 -0.47
C PRO A 205 -0.17 -11.85 0.79
N LEU A 206 -0.25 -11.18 1.95
CA LEU A 206 -0.08 -11.76 3.29
C LEU A 206 1.33 -12.29 3.64
N ASN A 207 2.36 -12.03 2.83
CA ASN A 207 3.71 -12.53 3.08
C ASN A 207 4.82 -11.61 2.51
N SER A 208 6.06 -11.93 2.86
CA SER A 208 7.28 -11.24 2.38
C SER A 208 8.23 -12.13 1.56
N LEU A 209 7.79 -13.32 1.13
CA LEU A 209 8.65 -14.39 0.60
C LEU A 209 8.35 -14.79 -0.84
N LEU A 210 7.08 -14.77 -1.26
CA LEU A 210 6.65 -15.11 -2.62
C LEU A 210 6.43 -13.82 -3.42
N TRP A 211 7.25 -13.68 -4.46
CA TRP A 211 7.35 -12.48 -5.30
C TRP A 211 6.83 -12.76 -6.70
N ALA A 212 6.19 -11.75 -7.29
CA ALA A 212 5.89 -11.67 -8.71
C ALA A 212 6.94 -10.79 -9.41
N GLY A 213 7.54 -11.29 -10.48
CA GLY A 213 8.33 -10.52 -11.42
C GLY A 213 7.49 -10.18 -12.64
N VAL A 214 7.43 -8.89 -13.01
CA VAL A 214 6.69 -8.41 -14.17
C VAL A 214 7.61 -7.59 -15.07
N ALA A 215 7.79 -7.99 -16.32
CA ALA A 215 8.56 -7.27 -17.32
C ALA A 215 7.65 -6.71 -18.41
N LYS A 216 7.79 -5.42 -18.71
CA LYS A 216 7.02 -4.70 -19.72
C LYS A 216 7.75 -4.73 -21.06
N THR A 217 7.02 -5.02 -22.12
CA THR A 217 7.51 -4.98 -23.51
C THR A 217 6.62 -4.05 -24.34
N GLU A 218 6.95 -3.88 -25.63
CA GLU A 218 6.12 -3.09 -26.55
C GLU A 218 4.73 -3.72 -26.77
N LYS A 219 4.66 -5.06 -26.81
CA LYS A 219 3.43 -5.81 -27.14
C LYS A 219 2.62 -6.23 -25.92
N GLY A 220 3.21 -6.21 -24.72
CA GLY A 220 2.57 -6.76 -23.53
C GLY A 220 3.51 -6.90 -22.35
N TYR A 221 3.28 -7.92 -21.54
CA TYR A 221 3.99 -8.15 -20.28
C TYR A 221 4.34 -9.61 -20.10
N TYR A 222 5.48 -9.87 -19.47
CA TYR A 222 5.84 -11.18 -18.96
C TYR A 222 5.65 -11.19 -17.45
N THR A 223 4.89 -12.15 -16.93
CA THR A 223 4.64 -12.32 -15.50
C THR A 223 5.12 -13.69 -15.03
N GLY A 224 5.78 -13.75 -13.88
CA GLY A 224 6.22 -15.01 -13.28
C GLY A 224 6.37 -14.90 -11.77
N TYR A 225 6.30 -16.03 -11.06
CA TYR A 225 6.29 -16.07 -9.59
C TYR A 225 7.44 -16.93 -9.06
N PHE A 226 8.02 -16.51 -7.94
CA PHE A 226 9.10 -17.24 -7.27
C PHE A 226 9.15 -16.96 -5.77
N SER A 227 9.51 -17.98 -4.99
CA SER A 227 9.76 -17.83 -3.56
C SER A 227 11.25 -17.58 -3.31
N LEU A 228 11.54 -16.71 -2.34
CA LEU A 228 12.90 -16.56 -1.82
C LEU A 228 13.40 -17.82 -1.09
N LEU A 229 12.53 -18.80 -0.84
CA LEU A 229 12.89 -20.12 -0.31
C LEU A 229 13.13 -21.20 -1.39
N ASP A 230 12.72 -20.98 -2.65
CA ASP A 230 12.91 -21.95 -3.74
C ASP A 230 14.38 -22.42 -3.86
N ARG A 231 14.63 -23.74 -3.97
CA ARG A 231 15.99 -24.28 -4.15
C ARG A 231 16.63 -23.82 -5.46
N GLU A 232 15.86 -23.89 -6.54
CA GLU A 232 16.24 -23.34 -7.84
C GLU A 232 15.49 -22.04 -8.08
N LYS A 233 16.22 -20.94 -8.28
CA LYS A 233 15.66 -19.61 -8.55
C LYS A 233 15.25 -19.42 -10.00
N LYS A 234 14.56 -20.40 -10.59
CA LYS A 234 14.02 -20.31 -11.95
C LYS A 234 12.63 -19.69 -11.91
N ILE A 235 12.40 -18.73 -12.80
CA ILE A 235 11.09 -18.07 -12.95
C ILE A 235 10.50 -18.51 -14.29
N ASN A 236 9.30 -19.09 -14.27
CA ASN A 236 8.56 -19.35 -15.49
C ASN A 236 7.77 -18.09 -15.86
N PHE A 237 8.24 -17.36 -16.87
CA PHE A 237 7.56 -16.16 -17.35
C PHE A 237 6.50 -16.51 -18.38
N HIS A 238 5.29 -15.99 -18.19
CA HIS A 238 4.16 -16.13 -19.10
C HIS A 238 3.88 -14.79 -19.78
N PHE A 239 3.80 -14.80 -21.11
CA PHE A 239 3.49 -13.60 -21.88
C PHE A 239 1.99 -13.33 -21.91
N ARG A 240 1.61 -12.06 -21.73
CA ARG A 240 0.25 -11.55 -21.87
C ARG A 240 0.25 -10.27 -22.72
N PRO A 241 -0.57 -10.18 -23.77
CA PRO A 241 -0.68 -8.96 -24.57
C PRO A 241 -1.29 -7.81 -23.76
N ASN A 242 -0.97 -6.56 -24.11
CA ASN A 242 -1.52 -5.39 -23.41
C ASN A 242 -3.02 -5.17 -23.66
N GLY A 243 -3.54 -5.64 -24.80
CA GLY A 243 -4.95 -5.55 -25.21
C GLY A 243 -5.43 -4.14 -25.59
N LEU A 244 -4.50 -3.18 -25.78
CA LEU A 244 -4.84 -1.79 -26.11
C LEU A 244 -5.26 -1.61 -27.58
N ASP A 245 -4.79 -2.50 -28.45
CA ASP A 245 -5.05 -2.52 -29.90
C ASP A 245 -6.53 -2.80 -30.24
N LYS A 246 -7.24 -3.46 -29.32
CA LYS A 246 -8.67 -3.81 -29.49
C LYS A 246 -9.63 -2.72 -29.04
N LEU A 247 -9.13 -1.67 -28.37
CA LEU A 247 -9.99 -0.67 -27.76
C LEU A 247 -10.53 0.35 -28.76
N PRO A 248 -11.80 0.78 -28.63
CA PRO A 248 -12.34 1.83 -29.47
C PRO A 248 -11.61 3.16 -29.21
N LYS A 249 -11.40 3.96 -30.27
CA LYS A 249 -10.73 5.28 -30.15
C LYS A 249 -11.38 6.20 -29.11
N SER A 250 -12.71 6.16 -29.00
CA SER A 250 -13.47 6.94 -28.02
C SER A 250 -13.12 6.60 -26.56
N LEU A 251 -12.71 5.35 -26.28
CA LEU A 251 -12.23 4.94 -24.96
C LEU A 251 -10.80 5.43 -24.72
N LEU A 252 -9.92 5.34 -25.72
CA LEU A 252 -8.54 5.84 -25.63
C LEU A 252 -8.48 7.36 -25.41
N GLU A 253 -9.47 8.09 -25.91
CA GLU A 253 -9.60 9.54 -25.74
C GLU A 253 -10.23 9.95 -24.41
N ASN A 254 -10.84 9.02 -23.68
CA ASN A 254 -11.48 9.28 -22.38
C ASN A 254 -10.46 9.80 -21.35
N GLN A 255 -10.81 10.86 -20.63
CA GLN A 255 -9.92 11.50 -19.66
C GLN A 255 -9.47 10.53 -18.55
N SER A 256 -10.38 9.72 -18.02
CA SER A 256 -10.06 8.74 -16.97
C SER A 256 -9.12 7.66 -17.51
N PHE A 257 -9.33 7.19 -18.74
CA PHE A 257 -8.43 6.23 -19.38
C PHE A 257 -6.99 6.78 -19.50
N ARG A 258 -6.83 8.07 -19.81
CA ARG A 258 -5.50 8.72 -19.91
C ARG A 258 -4.75 8.80 -18.58
N GLU A 259 -5.44 8.68 -17.44
CA GLU A 259 -4.81 8.62 -16.12
C GLU A 259 -4.42 7.19 -15.70
N LEU A 260 -4.81 6.15 -16.45
CA LEU A 260 -4.45 4.75 -16.15
C LEU A 260 -2.94 4.52 -16.03
N PRO A 261 -2.08 5.04 -16.94
CA PRO A 261 -0.64 4.87 -16.80
C PRO A 261 -0.09 5.52 -15.53
N PHE A 262 -0.70 6.62 -15.06
CA PHE A 262 -0.29 7.27 -13.81
C PHE A 262 -0.66 6.40 -12.60
N ILE A 263 -1.91 5.92 -12.53
CA ILE A 263 -2.37 5.17 -11.34
C ILE A 263 -1.75 3.78 -11.25
N THR A 264 -1.43 3.15 -12.39
CA THR A 264 -0.87 1.78 -12.49
C THR A 264 0.65 1.76 -12.73
N GLU A 265 1.29 2.93 -12.77
CA GLU A 265 2.69 3.10 -13.17
C GLU A 265 3.00 2.50 -14.56
N GLY A 266 1.98 2.42 -15.41
CA GLY A 266 2.05 1.85 -16.74
C GLY A 266 2.14 0.32 -16.78
N PHE A 267 1.79 -0.38 -15.69
CA PHE A 267 1.73 -1.84 -15.60
C PHE A 267 0.28 -2.32 -15.52
N TYR A 268 -0.39 -2.32 -16.68
CA TYR A 268 -1.78 -2.77 -16.79
C TYR A 268 -2.04 -3.45 -18.14
N THR A 269 -2.98 -4.40 -18.14
CA THR A 269 -3.56 -4.98 -19.35
C THR A 269 -5.03 -4.64 -19.42
N VAL A 270 -5.61 -4.66 -20.62
CA VAL A 270 -7.05 -4.54 -20.83
C VAL A 270 -7.54 -5.81 -21.52
N THR A 271 -8.58 -6.41 -20.97
CA THR A 271 -9.19 -7.63 -21.51
C THR A 271 -10.67 -7.40 -21.76
N GLU A 272 -11.22 -8.02 -22.80
CA GLU A 272 -12.66 -8.09 -23.01
C GLU A 272 -13.28 -9.01 -21.96
N SER A 273 -14.42 -8.59 -21.43
CA SER A 273 -15.23 -9.32 -20.47
C SER A 273 -16.70 -9.21 -20.90
N GLY A 274 -17.11 -10.07 -21.83
CA GLY A 274 -18.41 -9.95 -22.49
C GLY A 274 -18.46 -8.76 -23.45
N ASP A 275 -19.48 -7.91 -23.31
CA ASP A 275 -19.64 -6.65 -24.07
C ASP A 275 -18.86 -5.46 -23.47
N GLU A 276 -18.13 -5.69 -22.39
CA GLU A 276 -17.39 -4.67 -21.64
C GLU A 276 -15.89 -4.96 -21.61
N TRP A 277 -15.11 -4.01 -21.11
CA TRP A 277 -13.67 -4.16 -20.95
C TRP A 277 -13.30 -4.11 -19.47
N GLN A 278 -12.24 -4.82 -19.11
CA GLN A 278 -11.69 -4.81 -17.76
C GLN A 278 -10.21 -4.45 -17.79
N VAL A 279 -9.84 -3.47 -16.97
CA VAL A 279 -8.44 -3.14 -16.69
C VAL A 279 -7.94 -4.05 -15.58
N GLN A 280 -6.76 -4.65 -15.78
CA GLN A 280 -6.09 -5.49 -14.80
C GLN A 280 -4.79 -4.80 -14.36
N ASP A 281 -4.68 -4.43 -13.08
CA ASP A 281 -3.47 -3.79 -12.54
C ASP A 281 -2.45 -4.87 -12.15
N LEU A 282 -1.39 -4.98 -12.94
CA LEU A 282 -0.40 -6.06 -12.81
C LEU A 282 0.46 -5.91 -11.55
N ARG A 283 0.47 -4.74 -10.91
CA ARG A 283 1.28 -4.50 -9.70
C ARG A 283 0.83 -5.36 -8.53
N PHE A 284 -0.45 -5.70 -8.47
CA PHE A 284 -1.02 -6.48 -7.38
C PHE A 284 -0.98 -7.99 -7.60
N GLY A 285 -0.49 -8.44 -8.76
CA GLY A 285 -0.40 -9.84 -9.11
C GLY A 285 -1.78 -10.51 -9.26
N GLN A 286 -1.74 -11.83 -9.41
CA GLN A 286 -2.92 -12.68 -9.56
C GLN A 286 -3.23 -13.43 -8.28
N LEU A 287 -4.48 -13.86 -8.14
CA LEU A 287 -4.96 -14.57 -6.97
C LEU A 287 -4.31 -15.95 -6.79
N ASN A 288 -3.97 -16.64 -7.88
CA ASN A 288 -3.28 -17.94 -7.89
C ASN A 288 -2.32 -18.07 -9.10
N GLY A 289 -1.65 -16.98 -9.47
CA GLY A 289 -0.84 -16.92 -10.70
C GLY A 289 0.39 -17.83 -10.74
N TRP A 290 0.78 -18.38 -9.58
CA TRP A 290 1.88 -19.33 -9.46
C TRP A 290 1.51 -20.77 -9.84
N GLU A 291 0.21 -21.09 -9.90
CA GLU A 291 -0.31 -22.37 -10.39
C GLU A 291 -1.00 -22.22 -11.75
N ASP A 292 -1.89 -21.22 -11.86
CA ASP A 292 -2.63 -20.94 -13.09
C ASP A 292 -2.24 -19.55 -13.63
N PRO A 293 -1.49 -19.49 -14.73
CA PRO A 293 -1.13 -18.25 -15.39
C PRO A 293 -2.34 -17.44 -15.85
N ASN A 294 -3.55 -18.03 -15.96
CA ASN A 294 -4.81 -17.36 -16.31
C ASN A 294 -5.63 -16.87 -15.12
N SER A 295 -5.19 -17.15 -13.88
CA SER A 295 -5.88 -16.71 -12.66
C SER A 295 -6.24 -15.21 -12.72
N PRO A 296 -7.40 -14.81 -12.20
CA PRO A 296 -7.79 -13.40 -12.15
C PRO A 296 -6.79 -12.55 -11.35
N TYR A 297 -6.63 -11.28 -11.75
CA TYR A 297 -5.83 -10.32 -11.02
C TYR A 297 -6.51 -9.90 -9.71
N VAL A 298 -5.70 -9.57 -8.71
CA VAL A 298 -6.22 -9.14 -7.40
C VAL A 298 -6.97 -7.80 -7.52
N MET A 299 -6.47 -6.90 -8.38
CA MET A 299 -7.04 -5.59 -8.59
C MET A 299 -7.45 -5.40 -10.05
N THR A 300 -8.75 -5.19 -10.26
CA THR A 300 -9.34 -4.91 -11.57
C THR A 300 -10.26 -3.69 -11.51
N MET A 301 -10.49 -3.09 -12.66
CA MET A 301 -11.46 -2.00 -12.86
C MET A 301 -12.30 -2.31 -14.08
N ASP A 302 -13.62 -2.33 -13.92
CA ASP A 302 -14.54 -2.59 -15.02
C ASP A 302 -14.82 -1.27 -15.75
N ILE A 303 -14.80 -1.33 -17.09
CA ILE A 303 -15.07 -0.20 -17.97
C ILE A 303 -16.49 -0.35 -18.50
N LEU A 304 -17.41 0.41 -17.91
CA LEU A 304 -18.81 0.40 -18.27
C LEU A 304 -19.11 1.53 -19.24
N LYS A 305 -19.95 1.27 -20.25
CA LYS A 305 -20.44 2.31 -21.16
C LYS A 305 -21.83 2.78 -20.69
N LYS A 306 -21.91 4.01 -20.15
CA LYS A 306 -23.17 4.62 -19.68
C LYS A 306 -23.39 5.96 -20.40
N ASP A 307 -24.57 6.12 -21.02
CA ASP A 307 -24.99 7.33 -21.72
C ASP A 307 -23.99 7.86 -22.77
N GLY A 308 -23.35 6.94 -23.50
CA GLY A 308 -22.35 7.28 -24.52
C GLY A 308 -20.96 7.66 -23.97
N SER A 309 -20.80 7.66 -22.64
CA SER A 309 -19.52 7.86 -21.95
C SER A 309 -18.99 6.57 -21.33
N TYR A 310 -17.69 6.52 -21.05
CA TYR A 310 -17.07 5.39 -20.33
C TYR A 310 -16.82 5.76 -18.87
N ILE A 311 -17.26 4.88 -17.97
CA ILE A 311 -17.09 5.00 -16.53
C ILE A 311 -16.25 3.81 -16.04
N PHE A 312 -15.38 4.07 -15.06
CA PHE A 312 -14.51 3.07 -14.47
C PHE A 312 -15.00 2.77 -13.07
N GLU A 313 -15.44 1.54 -12.85
CA GLU A 313 -15.88 1.07 -11.54
C GLU A 313 -14.89 0.04 -11.00
N ARG A 314 -14.89 -0.16 -9.68
CA ARG A 314 -14.00 -1.13 -9.06
C ARG A 314 -14.47 -2.52 -9.46
N GLY A 315 -13.60 -3.29 -10.09
CA GLY A 315 -13.94 -4.65 -10.51
C GLY A 315 -14.12 -5.56 -9.30
N SER A 316 -15.08 -6.47 -9.41
CA SER A 316 -15.32 -7.51 -8.39
C SER A 316 -14.83 -8.87 -8.89
N ASN A 317 -13.55 -9.15 -8.70
CA ASN A 317 -13.10 -10.53 -8.78
C ASN A 317 -13.48 -11.22 -7.47
N SER A 318 -14.49 -12.09 -7.51
CA SER A 318 -14.87 -12.90 -6.35
C SER A 318 -13.66 -13.74 -5.92
N ILE A 319 -13.34 -13.67 -4.63
CA ILE A 319 -12.40 -14.62 -4.03
C ILE A 319 -13.20 -15.89 -3.75
N GLU A 320 -13.37 -16.71 -4.77
CA GLU A 320 -13.91 -18.06 -4.60
C GLU A 320 -12.94 -18.91 -3.76
N ASN A 321 -13.49 -19.69 -2.83
CA ASN A 321 -12.76 -20.59 -1.93
C ASN A 321 -11.52 -19.97 -1.25
N PRO A 322 -11.69 -18.94 -0.39
CA PRO A 322 -10.57 -18.23 0.23
C PRO A 322 -9.64 -19.14 1.06
N LYS A 323 -10.21 -20.18 1.70
CA LYS A 323 -9.42 -21.16 2.47
C LYS A 323 -8.47 -21.96 1.58
N GLU A 324 -8.94 -22.46 0.45
CA GLU A 324 -8.12 -23.22 -0.49
C GLU A 324 -7.01 -22.35 -1.07
N ARG A 325 -7.30 -21.10 -1.41
CA ARG A 325 -6.30 -20.15 -1.91
C ARG A 325 -5.22 -19.82 -0.88
N LEU A 326 -5.58 -19.71 0.40
CA LEU A 326 -4.59 -19.51 1.47
C LEU A 326 -3.68 -20.73 1.63
N LEU A 327 -4.23 -21.95 1.48
CA LEU A 327 -3.44 -23.17 1.51
C LEU A 327 -2.51 -23.26 0.30
N ALA A 328 -3.01 -23.01 -0.91
CA ALA A 328 -2.19 -22.98 -2.13
C ALA A 328 -1.05 -21.95 -2.05
N LEU A 329 -1.34 -20.77 -1.47
CA LEU A 329 -0.31 -19.76 -1.21
C LEU A 329 0.76 -20.26 -0.22
N PHE A 330 0.34 -20.92 0.87
CA PHE A 330 1.25 -21.48 1.86
C PHE A 330 2.13 -22.58 1.27
N ASP A 331 1.53 -23.52 0.56
CA ASP A 331 2.22 -24.63 -0.12
C ASP A 331 3.16 -24.13 -1.22
N ARG A 332 2.85 -23.01 -1.87
CA ARG A 332 3.78 -22.39 -2.82
C ARG A 332 4.98 -21.74 -2.12
N ILE A 333 4.81 -21.20 -0.92
CA ILE A 333 5.89 -20.49 -0.21
C ILE A 333 6.93 -21.46 0.36
N PHE A 334 6.48 -22.56 0.97
CA PHE A 334 7.26 -23.46 1.83
C PHE A 334 7.58 -24.82 1.19
#